data_AF-I7FQY1-F1
#
_entry.id   AF-I7FQY1-F1
#
_cell.length_a   1.000
_cell.length_b   1.000
_cell.length_c   1.000
_cell.angle_alpha   90.00
_cell.angle_beta   90.00
_cell.angle_gamma   90.00
#
_symmetry.space_group_name_H-M   'P 1'
#
loop_
_entity.id
_entity.type
_entity.pdbx_description
1 polymer ?
#
loop_
_entity_poly.entity_id
_entity_poly.type
_entity_poly.pdbx_seq_one_letter_code
_entity_poly.pdbx_strand_id
1 'polypeptide(L)'
;EFALYGPTESTVCASLIVCKDDKTSSSIGRPIANTQLYILDGQLQPVPVGVAGELHIGGDGLARGYLNRPELTAEKFIAHPFSDEPGARLYKTGDLRAN
;
A
#
# COMPACT_ATOMS: atom_id res chain seq x y z
N GLU A 1 17.12 2.06 15.19
CA GLU A 1 15.72 1.68 15.47
C GLU A 1 15.04 1.26 14.17
N PHE A 2 13.87 0.63 14.24
CA PHE A 2 13.09 0.27 13.06
C PHE A 2 11.75 1.00 13.09
N ALA A 3 11.30 1.49 11.94
CA ALA A 3 9.93 1.95 11.74
C ALA A 3 9.22 0.99 10.77
N LEU A 4 7.97 0.67 11.10
CA LEU A 4 7.12 -0.27 10.36
C LEU A 4 5.83 0.44 9.98
N TYR A 5 5.31 0.13 8.81
CA TYR A 5 4.00 0.60 8.36
C TYR A 5 3.23 -0.54 7.72
N GLY A 6 1.96 -0.66 8.07
CA GLY A 6 1.03 -1.59 7.44
C GLY A 6 -0.34 -1.57 8.11
N PRO A 7 -1.44 -1.41 7.34
CA PRO A 7 -2.79 -1.62 7.86
C PRO A 7 -3.06 -3.09 8.20
N THR A 8 -4.16 -3.36 8.91
CA THR A 8 -4.59 -4.74 9.24
C THR A 8 -4.89 -5.52 7.95
N GLU A 9 -5.36 -4.81 6.94
CA GLU A 9 -5.73 -5.27 5.60
C GLU A 9 -4.53 -5.74 4.76
N SER A 10 -3.30 -5.44 5.18
CA SER A 10 -2.06 -5.93 4.57
C SER A 10 -1.20 -6.74 5.56
N THR A 11 -1.83 -7.40 6.54
CA THR A 11 -1.17 -8.30 7.51
C THR A 11 -0.06 -7.61 8.33
N VAL A 12 -0.41 -6.49 8.98
CA VAL A 12 0.41 -5.77 9.97
C VAL A 12 1.60 -4.98 9.40
N CYS A 13 2.43 -5.57 8.55
CA CYS A 13 3.61 -4.92 8.01
C CYS A 13 3.61 -5.00 6.49
N ALA A 14 3.54 -3.84 5.84
CA ALA A 14 3.72 -3.70 4.40
C ALA A 14 5.11 -3.18 4.04
N SER A 15 5.69 -2.33 4.90
CA SER A 15 7.01 -1.74 4.67
C SER A 15 7.78 -1.50 5.95
N LEU A 16 9.12 -1.47 5.80
CA LEU A 16 10.03 -1.22 6.91
C LEU A 16 11.19 -0.32 6.49
N ILE A 17 11.71 0.43 7.47
CA ILE A 17 12.99 1.13 7.35
C ILE A 17 13.85 0.90 8.59
N VAL A 18 15.16 0.80 8.35
CA VAL A 18 16.18 0.93 9.40
C VAL A 18 16.44 2.43 9.60
N CYS A 19 15.96 2.98 10.71
CA CYS A 19 16.20 4.38 11.04
C CYS A 19 17.70 4.56 11.36
N LYS A 20 18.38 5.35 10.53
CA LYS A 20 19.80 5.70 10.68
C LYS A 20 19.99 7.09 11.28
N ASP A 21 18.95 7.93 11.23
CA ASP A 21 18.89 9.32 11.69
C ASP A 21 17.43 9.76 11.85
N ASP A 22 17.19 10.94 12.44
CA ASP A 22 15.82 11.48 12.60
C ASP A 22 15.11 11.76 11.27
N LYS A 23 15.86 11.97 10.19
CA LYS A 23 15.30 12.21 8.84
C LYS A 23 14.67 10.95 8.24
N THR A 24 15.22 9.77 8.55
CA THR A 24 14.66 8.48 8.10
C THR A 24 13.42 8.06 8.89
N SER A 25 13.12 8.69 10.03
CA SER A 25 11.95 8.35 10.87
C SER A 25 10.59 8.66 10.24
N SER A 26 10.52 9.64 9.32
CA SER A 26 9.26 10.03 8.64
C SER A 26 8.97 9.18 7.40
N SER A 27 9.93 8.39 6.94
CA SER A 27 9.77 7.45 5.83
C SER A 27 9.06 6.19 6.30
N ILE A 28 8.13 5.67 5.49
CA ILE A 28 7.56 4.33 5.70
C ILE A 28 8.46 3.21 5.18
N GLY A 29 9.60 3.58 4.58
CA GLY A 29 10.60 2.63 4.14
C GLY A 29 10.30 1.97 2.81
N ARG A 30 10.75 0.73 2.68
CA ARG A 30 10.61 -0.08 1.46
C ARG A 30 9.64 -1.24 1.71
N PRO A 31 8.93 -1.70 0.66
CA PRO A 31 8.06 -2.85 0.79
C PRO A 31 8.84 -4.07 1.31
N ILE A 32 8.17 -4.88 2.13
CA ILE A 32 8.66 -6.21 2.49
C ILE A 32 8.57 -7.18 1.31
N ALA A 33 9.11 -8.39 1.46
CA ALA A 33 9.02 -9.41 0.41
C ALA A 33 7.56 -9.68 0.01
N ASN A 34 7.34 -9.85 -1.30
CA ASN A 34 6.04 -10.09 -1.92
C ASN A 34 4.99 -9.00 -1.68
N THR A 35 5.41 -7.79 -1.29
CA THR A 35 4.54 -6.61 -1.16
C THR A 35 4.93 -5.57 -2.19
N GLN A 36 3.95 -4.87 -2.76
CA GLN A 36 4.17 -3.73 -3.62
C GLN A 36 3.50 -2.49 -3.03
N LEU A 37 4.15 -1.32 -3.19
CA LEU A 37 3.60 -0.03 -2.80
C LEU A 37 3.50 0.89 -4.02
N TYR A 38 2.36 1.56 -4.17
CA TYR A 38 2.13 2.54 -5.23
C TYR A 38 1.59 3.83 -4.62
N ILE A 39 2.01 4.97 -5.17
CA ILE A 39 1.39 6.26 -4.88
C ILE A 39 0.63 6.67 -6.13
N LEU A 40 -0.70 6.70 -6.05
CA LEU A 40 -1.59 6.87 -7.19
C LEU A 40 -2.44 8.14 -7.06
N ASP A 41 -2.81 8.71 -8.20
CA ASP A 41 -3.80 9.77 -8.27
C ASP A 41 -5.25 9.22 -8.26
N GLY A 42 -6.23 10.12 -8.36
CA GLY A 42 -7.65 9.75 -8.41
C GLY A 42 -8.09 8.99 -9.67
N GLN A 43 -7.21 8.87 -10.67
CA GLN A 43 -7.40 8.09 -11.89
C GLN A 43 -6.61 6.77 -11.84
N LEU A 44 -6.09 6.41 -10.66
CA LEU A 44 -5.26 5.22 -10.42
C LEU A 44 -3.98 5.19 -11.26
N GLN A 45 -3.43 6.36 -11.59
CA GLN A 45 -2.15 6.48 -12.30
C GLN A 45 -1.02 6.81 -11.32
N PRO A 46 0.20 6.26 -11.51
CA PRO A 46 1.34 6.62 -10.69
C PRO A 46 1.66 8.11 -10.77
N VAL A 47 1.80 8.75 -9.61
CA VAL A 47 2.20 10.16 -9.55
C VAL A 47 3.72 10.31 -9.72
N PRO A 48 4.21 11.46 -10.23
CA PRO A 48 5.63 11.77 -10.26
C PRO A 48 6.25 11.79 -8.85
N VAL A 49 7.57 11.58 -8.78
CA VAL A 49 8.34 11.68 -7.52
C VAL A 49 8.15 13.06 -6.87
N GLY A 50 7.95 13.10 -5.56
CA GLY A 50 7.67 14.31 -4.79
C GLY A 50 6.24 14.84 -4.88
N VAL A 51 5.38 14.28 -5.73
CA VAL A 51 3.96 14.65 -5.82
C VAL A 51 3.15 13.77 -4.88
N ALA A 52 2.21 14.37 -4.15
CA ALA A 52 1.34 13.65 -3.24
C ALA A 52 0.26 12.86 -3.99
N GLY A 53 0.03 11.63 -3.56
CA GLY A 53 -1.08 10.78 -3.99
C GLY A 53 -1.49 9.80 -2.89
N GLU A 54 -2.48 8.97 -3.16
CA GLU A 54 -2.94 7.93 -2.22
C GLU A 54 -2.03 6.70 -2.30
N LEU A 55 -1.58 6.24 -1.13
CA LEU A 55 -0.82 5.00 -1.01
C LEU A 55 -1.72 3.78 -1.23
N HIS A 56 -1.27 2.86 -2.08
CA HIS A 56 -1.92 1.60 -2.37
C HIS A 56 -0.96 0.44 -2.12
N ILE A 57 -1.49 -0.67 -1.61
CA ILE A 57 -0.70 -1.85 -1.26
C ILE A 57 -1.15 -3.05 -2.09
N GLY A 58 -0.20 -3.73 -2.74
CA GLY A 58 -0.41 -4.97 -3.49
C GLY A 58 0.38 -6.14 -2.92
N GLY A 59 0.09 -7.34 -3.40
CA GLY A 59 0.86 -8.55 -3.13
C GLY A 59 0.20 -9.54 -2.15
N ASP A 60 0.98 -10.54 -1.72
CA ASP A 60 0.48 -11.74 -1.03
C ASP A 60 -0.06 -11.45 0.37
N GLY A 61 0.39 -10.36 0.98
CA GLY A 61 0.00 -9.96 2.34
C GLY A 61 -1.41 -9.40 2.46
N LEU A 62 -2.14 -9.23 1.35
CA LEU A 62 -3.48 -8.67 1.38
C LEU A 62 -4.51 -9.61 2.03
N ALA A 63 -5.35 -9.05 2.88
CA ALA A 63 -6.49 -9.75 3.43
C ALA A 63 -7.46 -10.19 2.31
N ARG A 64 -8.27 -11.22 2.60
CA ARG A 64 -9.34 -11.64 1.67
C ARG A 64 -10.38 -10.53 1.47
N GLY A 65 -10.64 -9.75 2.52
CA GLY A 65 -11.63 -8.68 2.53
C GLY A 65 -12.24 -8.53 3.93
N TYR A 66 -13.31 -7.76 4.01
CA TYR A 66 -14.08 -7.56 5.23
C TYR A 66 -15.20 -8.60 5.33
N LEU A 67 -15.23 -9.34 6.46
CA LEU A 67 -16.23 -10.38 6.70
C LEU A 67 -17.65 -9.79 6.64
N ASN A 68 -18.53 -10.43 5.85
CA ASN A 68 -19.93 -10.02 5.65
C ASN A 68 -20.11 -8.59 5.10
N ARG A 69 -19.08 -8.03 4.44
CA ARG A 69 -19.09 -6.67 3.87
C ARG A 69 -18.52 -6.69 2.44
N PRO A 70 -19.19 -7.37 1.49
CA PRO A 70 -18.67 -7.53 0.12
C PRO A 70 -18.55 -6.19 -0.63
N GLU A 71 -19.48 -5.26 -0.43
CA GLU A 71 -19.46 -3.93 -1.07
C GLU A 71 -18.24 -3.12 -0.64
N LEU A 72 -17.99 -3.02 0.67
CA LEU A 72 -16.81 -2.34 1.22
C LEU A 72 -15.52 -3.05 0.80
N THR A 73 -15.55 -4.38 0.68
CA THR A 73 -14.41 -5.15 0.17
C THR A 73 -14.10 -4.77 -1.27
N ALA A 74 -15.09 -4.69 -2.14
CA ALA A 74 -14.90 -4.29 -3.54
C ALA A 74 -14.45 -2.83 -3.68
N GLU A 75 -14.91 -1.95 -2.77
CA GLU A 75 -14.49 -0.56 -2.73
C GLU A 75 -13.02 -0.40 -2.34
N LYS A 76 -12.57 -1.15 -1.33
CA LYS A 76 -11.21 -1.01 -0.76
C LYS A 76 -10.18 -1.92 -1.42
N PHE A 77 -10.57 -3.09 -1.90
CA PHE A 77 -9.69 -4.06 -2.58
C PHE A 77 -10.02 -4.07 -4.08
N ILE A 78 -9.43 -3.13 -4.79
CA ILE A 78 -9.65 -2.92 -6.23
C ILE A 78 -8.79 -3.86 -7.07
N ALA A 79 -9.15 -4.04 -8.34
CA ALA A 79 -8.31 -4.76 -9.30
C ALA A 79 -6.95 -4.07 -9.44
N HIS A 80 -5.87 -4.84 -9.56
CA HIS A 80 -4.52 -4.30 -9.71
C HIS A 80 -4.28 -3.87 -11.17
N PRO A 81 -4.26 -2.56 -11.50
CA PRO A 81 -4.25 -2.09 -12.90
C PRO A 81 -2.91 -2.32 -13.61
N PHE A 82 -1.83 -2.60 -12.86
CA PHE A 82 -0.49 -2.82 -13.42
C PHE A 82 -0.04 -4.28 -13.39
N SER A 83 -0.93 -5.24 -13.08
CA SER A 83 -0.59 -6.65 -13.00
C SER A 83 -1.40 -7.43 -14.04
N ASP A 84 -0.72 -8.31 -14.77
CA ASP A 84 -1.34 -9.27 -15.67
C ASP A 84 -1.80 -10.56 -14.93
N GLU A 85 -1.50 -10.68 -13.63
CA GLU A 85 -1.87 -11.84 -12.84
C GLU A 85 -3.39 -11.85 -12.55
N PRO A 86 -4.11 -12.94 -12.90
CA PRO A 86 -5.53 -13.04 -12.63
C PRO A 86 -5.84 -12.94 -11.14
N GLY A 87 -6.71 -11.99 -10.77
CA GLY A 87 -7.14 -11.80 -9.38
C GLY A 87 -6.16 -11.00 -8.53
N ALA A 88 -5.10 -10.42 -9.10
CA ALA A 88 -4.27 -9.45 -8.41
C ALA A 88 -5.09 -8.22 -7.99
N ARG A 89 -4.83 -7.74 -6.76
CA ARG A 89 -5.58 -6.64 -6.13
C ARG A 89 -4.65 -5.59 -5.55
N LEU A 90 -5.17 -4.38 -5.40
CA LEU A 90 -4.61 -3.32 -4.58
C LEU A 90 -5.58 -2.97 -3.44
N TYR A 91 -5.04 -2.76 -2.24
CA TYR A 91 -5.76 -2.17 -1.12
C TYR A 91 -5.58 -0.66 -1.09
N LYS A 92 -6.69 0.08 -1.06
CA LYS A 92 -6.77 1.54 -0.91
C LYS A 92 -6.60 1.93 0.56
N THR A 93 -5.44 2.48 0.94
CA THR A 93 -5.17 2.78 2.36
C THR A 93 -5.89 4.06 2.82
N GLY A 94 -6.18 4.98 1.92
CA GLY A 94 -6.62 6.35 2.26
C GLY A 94 -5.50 7.27 2.76
N ASP A 95 -4.27 6.79 2.88
CA ASP A 95 -3.14 7.60 3.34
C ASP A 95 -2.53 8.40 2.18
N LEU A 96 -2.35 9.71 2.39
CA LEU A 96 -1.66 10.58 1.44
C LEU A 96 -0.15 10.58 1.67
N ARG A 97 0.62 10.32 0.61
CA ARG A 97 2.08 10.27 0.64
C ARG A 97 2.66 10.88 -0.62
N ALA A 98 3.85 11.46 -0.48
CA ALA A 98 4.75 11.75 -1.59
C ALA A 98 5.99 10.86 -1.43
N ASN A 99 6.47 10.30 -2.55
CA ASN A 99 7.73 9.55 -2.62
C ASN A 99 8.91 10.51 -2.67
#